data_AF-A0ABD0MDI9-F1
#
_entry.id   AF-A0ABD0MDI9-F1
#
_cell.length_a   1.000
_cell.length_b   1.000
_cell.length_c   1.000
_cell.angle_alpha   90.00
_cell.angle_beta   90.00
_cell.angle_gamma   90.00
#
_symmetry.space_group_name_H-M   'P 1'
#
loop_
_entity.id
_entity.type
_entity.pdbx_description
1 polymer ?
#
loop_
_entity_poly.entity_id
_entity_poly.type
_entity_poly.pdbx_seq_one_letter_code
_entity_poly.pdbx_strand_id
1 'polypeptide(L)'
;DLQTAEALLVNSHCTLGFDATTQEGIHLNSIHFTTKENCYVVAVDKLPGGTAEDYQIHICDSISNLANVYCHFFEADYEIILQKMIGKISNTRAANYAAIRLVCASWNKALNELNCNLHPLETIASKTKSALKEIEKSMGITGKIKGKECIGANIVVQMNKMRYMDGKGDPRGFKTFLNDKNLPLGLIPRYRGNRLHILFHICGIFSSHHAALKSYLCGGTSCGSLRASILEDFNSTAGQVEMQVLGLLGKLLTGPWMTKFYTGAYDQTDYIKGIEIIKETVQKLKDQLHSPAEFLTRTTDLFGNQLNASDKILEKLQQPPKDTVMFTQMMESCLRAVILVLERQYQQYFADTWTVTEKLKQETTSARTHNMDAEELKGMFSALKKKAPNATICYLSCKMRARKNNTVDYLDSLDKEKQELVIRKAVRMGVIQRRKRRKKQGELQEELHKRQATKERKRSKQEGKVLEKKIEELGADKIKEAFPELSEEKMSLIKELLGGRGVGAFVCHAGEGYEFDAHDTDVSIYAMAADVILDDLVVQ
;
A
#
# COMPACT_ATOMS: atom_id res chain seq x y z
N ASP A 1 -11.59 10.71 22.54
CA ASP A 1 -11.85 9.56 23.44
C ASP A 1 -13.28 9.59 23.97
N LEU A 2 -13.65 10.50 24.88
CA LEU A 2 -15.02 10.53 25.43
C LEU A 2 -16.12 10.58 24.35
N GLN A 3 -16.08 11.59 23.47
CA GLN A 3 -16.99 11.72 22.32
C GLN A 3 -17.11 10.42 21.51
N THR A 4 -15.97 9.78 21.27
CA THR A 4 -15.86 8.53 20.51
C THR A 4 -16.47 7.36 21.28
N ALA A 5 -16.30 7.30 22.60
CA ALA A 5 -16.91 6.30 23.46
C ALA A 5 -18.44 6.45 23.53
N GLU A 6 -18.94 7.68 23.69
CA GLU A 6 -20.37 7.99 23.67
C GLU A 6 -21.00 7.61 22.33
N ALA A 7 -20.38 8.03 21.23
CA ALA A 7 -20.85 7.70 19.88
C ALA A 7 -20.91 6.19 19.64
N LEU A 8 -19.91 5.42 20.10
CA LEU A 8 -19.90 3.96 19.97
C LEU A 8 -21.05 3.31 20.76
N LEU A 9 -21.32 3.78 21.98
CA LEU A 9 -22.34 3.19 22.86
C LEU A 9 -23.78 3.49 22.43
N VAL A 10 -24.01 4.67 21.85
CA VAL A 10 -25.34 5.09 21.37
C VAL A 10 -25.70 4.41 20.05
N ASN A 11 -24.72 4.09 19.21
CA ASN A 11 -24.95 3.45 17.92
C ASN A 11 -24.95 1.91 18.03
N SER A 12 -25.58 1.26 17.05
CA SER A 12 -25.54 -0.19 16.86
C SER A 12 -24.88 -0.53 15.53
N HIS A 13 -24.36 -1.74 15.44
CA HIS A 13 -23.79 -2.31 14.21
C HIS A 13 -22.60 -1.56 13.62
N CYS A 14 -21.85 -0.82 14.44
CA CYS A 14 -20.70 -0.05 14.01
C CYS A 14 -19.68 -0.90 13.23
N THR A 15 -19.01 -0.26 12.28
CA THR A 15 -17.96 -0.89 11.46
C THR A 15 -16.60 -0.46 11.96
N LEU A 16 -15.82 -1.41 12.47
CA LEU A 16 -14.40 -1.21 12.79
C LEU A 16 -13.59 -1.09 11.51
N GLY A 17 -12.70 -0.10 11.43
CA GLY A 17 -11.73 0.00 10.36
C GLY A 17 -10.34 0.26 10.94
N PHE A 18 -9.34 -0.34 10.34
CA PHE A 18 -7.95 0.00 10.63
C PHE A 18 -7.11 -0.09 9.37
N ASP A 19 -6.06 0.71 9.35
CA ASP A 19 -5.17 0.79 8.21
C ASP A 19 -3.81 1.31 8.66
N ALA A 20 -2.78 0.64 8.14
CA ALA A 20 -1.41 0.84 8.52
C ALA A 20 -0.55 1.27 7.34
N THR A 21 0.44 2.09 7.62
CA THR A 21 1.42 2.51 6.62
C THR A 21 2.76 2.77 7.27
N THR A 22 3.83 2.54 6.52
CA THR A 22 5.16 2.97 6.91
C THR A 22 5.46 4.27 6.16
N GLN A 23 5.55 5.38 6.88
CA GLN A 23 5.92 6.69 6.33
C GLN A 23 7.04 7.28 7.16
N GLU A 24 8.06 7.82 6.49
CA GLU A 24 9.16 8.54 7.14
C GLU A 24 9.87 7.69 8.22
N GLY A 25 10.00 6.38 7.97
CA GLY A 25 10.62 5.43 8.89
C GLY A 25 9.74 5.01 10.08
N ILE A 26 8.49 5.47 10.14
CA ILE A 26 7.56 5.20 11.23
C ILE A 26 6.43 4.31 10.69
N HIS A 27 6.27 3.12 11.28
CA HIS A 27 5.10 2.28 11.02
C HIS A 27 3.93 2.75 11.90
N LEU A 28 2.92 3.32 11.26
CA LEU A 28 1.74 3.91 11.89
C LEU A 28 0.53 3.07 11.56
N ASN A 29 -0.31 2.84 12.56
CA ASN A 29 -1.63 2.30 12.37
C ASN A 29 -2.67 3.30 12.85
N SER A 30 -3.78 3.38 12.12
CA SER A 30 -4.96 4.14 12.51
C SER A 30 -6.11 3.20 12.78
N ILE A 31 -6.89 3.50 13.82
CA ILE A 31 -8.11 2.78 14.16
C ILE A 31 -9.25 3.78 14.17
N HIS A 32 -10.33 3.40 13.51
CA HIS A 32 -11.56 4.16 13.44
C HIS A 32 -12.76 3.22 13.56
N PHE A 33 -13.90 3.76 13.94
CA PHE A 33 -15.16 3.10 13.66
C PHE A 33 -16.08 4.04 12.90
N THR A 34 -16.96 3.44 12.10
CA THR A 34 -17.97 4.16 11.35
C THR A 34 -19.34 3.82 11.93
N THR A 35 -20.16 4.83 12.11
CA THR A 35 -21.61 4.72 12.32
C THR A 35 -22.33 4.97 10.99
N LYS A 36 -23.66 4.95 10.98
CA LYS A 36 -24.43 5.32 9.79
C LYS A 36 -24.11 6.74 9.29
N GLU A 37 -23.85 7.65 10.22
CA GLU A 37 -23.72 9.09 9.94
C GLU A 37 -22.26 9.53 9.89
N ASN A 38 -21.40 8.99 10.77
CA ASN A 38 -20.11 9.59 11.06
C ASN A 38 -18.98 8.54 11.14
N CYS A 39 -17.75 8.97 10.85
CA CYS A 39 -16.54 8.19 11.07
C CYS A 39 -15.74 8.81 12.20
N TYR A 40 -15.40 8.03 13.22
CA TYR A 40 -14.69 8.48 14.40
C TYR A 40 -13.31 7.84 14.48
N VAL A 41 -12.29 8.67 14.58
CA VAL A 41 -10.90 8.25 14.74
C VAL A 41 -10.62 7.96 16.21
N VAL A 42 -10.38 6.69 16.52
CA VAL A 42 -10.15 6.17 17.86
C VAL A 42 -8.68 6.27 18.24
N ALA A 43 -7.77 5.90 17.35
CA ALA A 43 -6.35 5.91 17.63
C ALA A 43 -5.52 6.13 16.36
N VAL A 44 -4.36 6.74 16.53
CA VAL A 44 -3.30 6.85 15.51
C VAL A 44 -2.01 6.72 16.28
N ASP A 45 -1.34 5.57 16.21
CA ASP A 45 -0.18 5.28 17.04
C ASP A 45 0.89 4.53 16.23
N LYS A 46 2.14 4.65 16.70
CA LYS A 46 3.29 3.93 16.15
C LYS A 46 3.28 2.51 16.68
N LEU A 47 3.50 1.55 15.79
CA LEU A 47 3.62 0.13 16.13
C LEU A 47 5.06 -0.36 15.93
N PRO A 48 5.47 -1.45 16.61
CA PRO A 48 6.82 -2.03 16.46
C PRO A 48 7.03 -2.67 15.09
N GLY A 49 5.93 -3.01 14.41
CA GLY A 49 5.91 -3.56 13.07
C GLY A 49 4.46 -3.72 12.62
N GLY A 50 4.28 -4.54 11.59
CA GLY A 50 2.97 -4.78 10.98
C GLY A 50 2.54 -6.23 11.05
N THR A 51 2.82 -6.94 12.16
CA THR A 51 2.32 -8.32 12.34
C THR A 51 0.83 -8.32 12.68
N ALA A 52 0.18 -9.49 12.58
CA ALA A 52 -1.23 -9.62 12.93
C ALA A 52 -1.48 -9.30 14.41
N GLU A 53 -0.57 -9.71 15.27
CA GLU A 53 -0.57 -9.47 16.72
C GLU A 53 -0.41 -7.98 17.03
N ASP A 54 0.51 -7.28 16.35
CA ASP A 54 0.72 -5.84 16.54
C ASP A 54 -0.59 -5.05 16.31
N TYR A 55 -1.32 -5.41 15.25
CA TYR A 55 -2.61 -4.79 14.94
C TYR A 55 -3.71 -5.20 15.92
N GLN A 56 -3.81 -6.48 16.28
CA GLN A 56 -4.80 -6.96 17.25
C GLN A 56 -4.63 -6.27 18.60
N ILE A 57 -3.40 -6.21 19.14
CA ILE A 57 -3.13 -5.55 20.42
C ILE A 57 -3.57 -4.10 20.36
N HIS A 58 -3.22 -3.38 19.28
CA HIS A 58 -3.58 -1.98 19.12
C HIS A 58 -5.10 -1.78 19.03
N ILE A 59 -5.83 -2.65 18.33
CA ILE A 59 -7.30 -2.62 18.23
C ILE A 59 -7.93 -2.82 19.60
N CYS A 60 -7.57 -3.90 20.29
CA CYS A 60 -8.12 -4.22 21.61
C CYS A 60 -7.79 -3.12 22.63
N ASP A 61 -6.54 -2.65 22.67
CA ASP A 61 -6.12 -1.54 23.54
C ASP A 61 -6.92 -0.26 23.28
N SER A 62 -7.24 0.03 22.02
CA SER A 62 -7.98 1.22 21.65
C SER A 62 -9.39 1.21 22.19
N ILE A 63 -10.11 0.08 22.06
CA ILE A 63 -11.45 -0.07 22.62
C ILE A 63 -11.41 -0.08 24.16
N SER A 64 -10.46 -0.81 24.75
CA SER A 64 -10.23 -0.79 26.21
C SER A 64 -9.95 0.62 26.73
N ASN A 65 -9.20 1.45 25.99
CA ASN A 65 -8.96 2.84 26.37
C ASN A 65 -10.24 3.69 26.29
N LEU A 66 -11.11 3.48 25.29
CA LEU A 66 -12.41 4.16 25.24
C LEU A 66 -13.28 3.80 26.45
N ALA A 67 -13.38 2.52 26.79
CA ALA A 67 -14.12 2.05 27.96
C ALA A 67 -13.58 2.70 29.26
N ASN A 68 -12.26 2.70 29.44
CA ASN A 68 -11.61 3.36 30.59
C ASN A 68 -11.94 4.86 30.68
N VAL A 69 -11.90 5.59 29.55
CA VAL A 69 -12.25 7.02 29.54
C VAL A 69 -13.72 7.19 29.88
N TYR A 70 -14.63 6.40 29.32
CA TYR A 70 -16.05 6.48 29.61
C TYR A 70 -16.33 6.25 31.11
N CYS A 71 -15.75 5.19 31.68
CA CYS A 71 -15.94 4.85 33.09
C CYS A 71 -15.39 5.94 34.03
N HIS A 72 -14.28 6.60 33.68
CA HIS A 72 -13.80 7.75 34.46
C HIS A 72 -14.77 8.94 34.46
N PHE A 73 -15.51 9.15 33.36
CA PHE A 73 -16.44 10.27 33.26
C PHE A 73 -17.77 9.98 33.95
N PHE A 74 -18.25 8.73 33.89
CA PHE A 74 -19.59 8.34 34.33
C PHE A 74 -19.63 7.38 35.53
N GLU A 75 -18.48 7.05 36.11
CA GLU A 75 -18.37 6.13 37.27
C GLU A 75 -19.05 4.77 37.03
N ALA A 76 -18.92 4.29 35.80
CA ALA A 76 -19.49 3.03 35.36
C ALA A 76 -18.51 1.86 35.54
N ASP A 77 -19.04 0.63 35.56
CA ASP A 77 -18.24 -0.59 35.60
C ASP A 77 -17.50 -0.80 34.27
N TYR A 78 -16.19 -1.02 34.36
CA TYR A 78 -15.32 -1.15 33.20
C TYR A 78 -15.68 -2.35 32.32
N GLU A 79 -15.89 -3.52 32.92
CA GLU A 79 -16.12 -4.76 32.16
C GLU A 79 -17.46 -4.69 31.44
N ILE A 80 -18.50 -4.20 32.13
CA ILE A 80 -19.83 -3.99 31.53
C ILE A 80 -19.74 -3.03 30.34
N ILE A 81 -19.03 -1.92 30.48
CA ILE A 81 -18.91 -0.93 29.40
C ILE A 81 -18.07 -1.47 28.24
N LEU A 82 -16.98 -2.18 28.51
CA LEU A 82 -16.15 -2.80 27.49
C LEU A 82 -16.95 -3.81 26.65
N GLN A 83 -17.66 -4.72 27.31
CA GLN A 83 -18.49 -5.72 26.62
C GLN A 83 -19.63 -5.07 25.83
N LYS A 84 -20.24 -3.99 26.35
CA LYS A 84 -21.22 -3.21 25.59
C LYS A 84 -20.60 -2.61 24.32
N MET A 85 -19.44 -1.97 24.41
CA MET A 85 -18.74 -1.39 23.25
C MET A 85 -18.40 -2.44 22.19
N ILE A 86 -17.83 -3.58 22.60
CA ILE A 86 -17.56 -4.72 21.70
C ILE A 86 -18.87 -5.24 21.08
N GLY A 87 -19.93 -5.33 21.88
CA GLY A 87 -21.28 -5.69 21.47
C GLY A 87 -21.83 -4.82 20.34
N LYS A 88 -21.49 -3.52 20.32
CA LYS A 88 -21.95 -2.57 19.27
C LYS A 88 -21.24 -2.70 17.94
N ILE A 89 -20.09 -3.38 17.86
CA ILE A 89 -19.32 -3.54 16.61
C ILE A 89 -19.78 -4.83 15.92
N SER A 90 -20.32 -4.74 14.71
CA SER A 90 -20.77 -5.92 13.94
C SER A 90 -19.87 -6.24 12.75
N ASN A 91 -19.14 -5.25 12.24
CA ASN A 91 -18.38 -5.39 11.02
C ASN A 91 -16.94 -4.94 11.21
N THR A 92 -16.08 -5.43 10.33
CA THR A 92 -14.73 -4.93 10.16
C THR A 92 -14.42 -4.72 8.70
N ARG A 93 -13.54 -3.76 8.42
CA ARG A 93 -13.03 -3.48 7.09
C ARG A 93 -11.53 -3.29 7.14
N ALA A 94 -10.79 -4.33 6.79
CA ALA A 94 -9.34 -4.35 6.90
C ALA A 94 -8.70 -5.23 5.84
N ALA A 95 -7.46 -4.89 5.44
CA ALA A 95 -6.67 -5.70 4.51
C ALA A 95 -5.95 -6.87 5.20
N ASN A 96 -5.98 -6.96 6.54
CA ASN A 96 -5.28 -7.99 7.32
C ASN A 96 -6.26 -8.92 8.04
N TYR A 97 -6.72 -9.94 7.32
CA TYR A 97 -7.60 -11.01 7.82
C TYR A 97 -7.03 -11.74 9.05
N ALA A 98 -5.70 -11.93 9.11
CA ALA A 98 -5.06 -12.60 10.25
C ALA A 98 -5.22 -11.80 11.55
N ALA A 99 -5.07 -10.47 11.49
CA ALA A 99 -5.29 -9.61 12.65
C ALA A 99 -6.76 -9.67 13.12
N ILE A 100 -7.71 -9.69 12.19
CA ILE A 100 -9.13 -9.78 12.53
C ILE A 100 -9.48 -11.11 13.18
N ARG A 101 -8.94 -12.23 12.70
CA ARG A 101 -9.13 -13.52 13.37
C ARG A 101 -8.66 -13.49 14.83
N LEU A 102 -7.52 -12.85 15.12
CA LEU A 102 -7.03 -12.69 16.49
C LEU A 102 -7.92 -11.77 17.33
N VAL A 103 -8.44 -10.68 16.73
CA VAL A 103 -9.39 -9.78 17.39
C VAL A 103 -10.68 -10.52 17.74
N CYS A 104 -11.26 -11.26 16.79
CA CYS A 104 -12.47 -12.07 17.00
C CYS A 104 -12.28 -13.10 18.11
N ALA A 105 -11.12 -13.77 18.16
CA ALA A 105 -10.78 -14.68 19.25
C ALA A 105 -10.67 -13.96 20.60
N SER A 106 -10.02 -12.79 20.63
CA SER A 106 -9.86 -11.99 21.86
C SER A 106 -11.17 -11.43 22.40
N TRP A 107 -12.10 -11.10 21.49
CA TRP A 107 -13.42 -10.58 21.85
C TRP A 107 -14.48 -11.68 22.00
N ASN A 108 -14.12 -12.94 21.74
CA ASN A 108 -15.05 -14.06 21.63
C ASN A 108 -16.30 -13.69 20.79
N LYS A 109 -16.05 -13.05 19.64
CA LYS A 109 -17.09 -12.48 18.78
C LYS A 109 -16.71 -12.58 17.31
N ALA A 110 -17.62 -13.09 16.49
CA ALA A 110 -17.49 -13.04 15.03
C ALA A 110 -17.88 -11.64 14.51
N LEU A 111 -17.08 -11.11 13.58
CA LEU A 111 -17.35 -9.87 12.86
C LEU A 111 -17.58 -10.17 11.38
N ASN A 112 -18.45 -9.41 10.73
CA ASN A 112 -18.57 -9.46 9.27
C ASN A 112 -17.33 -8.82 8.63
N GLU A 113 -16.59 -9.59 7.84
CA GLU A 113 -15.37 -9.14 7.17
C GLU A 113 -15.70 -8.52 5.80
N LEU A 114 -15.63 -7.20 5.74
CA LEU A 114 -16.02 -6.41 4.57
C LEU A 114 -14.78 -5.91 3.81
N ASN A 115 -14.85 -5.97 2.49
CA ASN A 115 -13.82 -5.46 1.60
C ASN A 115 -13.88 -3.93 1.46
N CYS A 116 -12.74 -3.34 1.10
CA CYS A 116 -12.74 -1.98 0.57
C CYS A 116 -12.96 -2.04 -0.94
N ASN A 117 -14.03 -1.41 -1.44
CA ASN A 117 -14.37 -1.47 -2.86
C ASN A 117 -13.40 -0.70 -3.76
N LEU A 118 -12.51 0.12 -3.20
CA LEU A 118 -11.44 0.80 -3.96
C LEU A 118 -10.12 0.01 -4.03
N HIS A 119 -9.91 -0.96 -3.14
CA HIS A 119 -8.67 -1.75 -3.12
C HIS A 119 -8.41 -2.56 -4.41
N PRO A 120 -9.43 -3.06 -5.14
CA PRO A 120 -9.20 -3.71 -6.42
C PRO A 120 -8.48 -2.84 -7.44
N LEU A 121 -8.67 -1.52 -7.43
CA LEU A 121 -8.05 -0.63 -8.41
C LEU A 121 -6.52 -0.72 -8.39
N GLU A 122 -5.91 -0.90 -7.22
CA GLU A 122 -4.46 -1.07 -7.09
C GLU A 122 -3.96 -2.38 -7.70
N THR A 123 -4.72 -3.45 -7.48
CA THR A 123 -4.39 -4.79 -8.01
C THR A 123 -4.68 -4.87 -9.50
N ILE A 124 -5.76 -4.25 -9.99
CA ILE A 124 -6.09 -4.10 -11.40
C ILE A 124 -4.93 -3.40 -12.13
N ALA A 125 -4.47 -2.25 -11.64
CA ALA A 125 -3.32 -1.56 -12.22
C ALA A 125 -2.05 -2.42 -12.24
N SER A 126 -1.81 -3.22 -11.20
CA SER A 126 -0.66 -4.15 -11.21
C SER A 126 -0.82 -5.25 -12.26
N LYS A 127 -2.01 -5.86 -12.37
CA LYS A 127 -2.25 -7.02 -13.21
C LYS A 127 -2.39 -6.68 -14.68
N THR A 128 -2.97 -5.53 -15.03
CA THR A 128 -3.00 -5.07 -16.43
C THR A 128 -1.60 -4.79 -16.95
N LYS A 129 -0.71 -4.18 -16.15
CA LYS A 129 0.71 -4.02 -16.54
C LYS A 129 1.40 -5.35 -16.79
N SER A 130 1.19 -6.34 -15.92
CA SER A 130 1.77 -7.68 -16.12
C SER A 130 1.22 -8.34 -17.38
N ALA A 131 -0.08 -8.25 -17.62
CA ALA A 131 -0.75 -8.81 -18.79
C ALA A 131 -0.26 -8.18 -20.11
N LEU A 132 -0.13 -6.85 -20.15
CA LEU A 132 0.47 -6.15 -21.30
C LEU A 132 1.93 -6.56 -21.50
N LYS A 133 2.70 -6.70 -20.41
CA LYS A 133 4.10 -7.14 -20.49
C LYS A 133 4.25 -8.56 -21.06
N GLU A 134 3.30 -9.44 -20.79
CA GLU A 134 3.26 -10.79 -21.37
C GLU A 134 2.93 -10.73 -22.86
N ILE A 135 2.00 -9.88 -23.27
CA ILE A 135 1.68 -9.65 -24.69
C ILE A 135 2.91 -9.11 -25.44
N GLU A 136 3.61 -8.10 -24.91
CA GLU A 136 4.86 -7.58 -25.49
C GLU A 136 5.86 -8.71 -25.76
N LYS A 137 6.09 -9.59 -24.78
CA LYS A 137 7.01 -10.72 -24.91
C LYS A 137 6.55 -11.69 -26.00
N SER A 138 5.26 -12.03 -26.03
CA SER A 138 4.71 -12.94 -27.05
C SER A 138 4.84 -12.39 -28.47
N MET A 139 4.85 -11.06 -28.62
CA MET A 139 5.00 -10.37 -29.90
C MET A 139 6.46 -10.01 -30.23
N GLY A 140 7.43 -10.34 -29.37
CA GLY A 140 8.82 -9.95 -29.55
C GLY A 140 9.07 -8.44 -29.41
N ILE A 141 8.15 -7.70 -28.80
CA ILE A 141 8.23 -6.25 -28.62
C ILE A 141 9.10 -5.94 -27.40
N THR A 142 10.08 -5.04 -27.56
CA THR A 142 10.93 -4.57 -26.47
C THR A 142 11.00 -3.05 -26.46
N GLY A 143 10.62 -2.44 -25.33
CA GLY A 143 10.79 -1.00 -25.12
C GLY A 143 12.24 -0.60 -24.83
N LYS A 144 12.59 0.64 -25.13
CA LYS A 144 13.89 1.25 -24.85
C LYS A 144 14.03 1.72 -23.41
N ILE A 145 12.93 2.11 -22.79
CA ILE A 145 12.91 2.49 -21.39
C ILE A 145 13.26 1.27 -20.53
N LYS A 146 14.31 1.39 -19.72
CA LYS A 146 14.62 0.41 -18.68
C LYS A 146 13.52 0.40 -17.62
N GLY A 147 12.84 -0.74 -17.49
CA GLY A 147 11.77 -0.95 -16.53
C GLY A 147 11.33 -2.41 -16.47
N LYS A 148 10.68 -2.79 -15.35
CA LYS A 148 10.17 -4.16 -15.14
C LYS A 148 8.72 -4.33 -15.63
N GLU A 149 8.06 -3.22 -15.97
CA GLU A 149 6.64 -3.17 -16.32
C GLU A 149 6.46 -3.11 -17.85
N CYS A 150 5.20 -3.01 -18.30
CA CYS A 150 4.88 -2.76 -19.71
C CYS A 150 5.34 -1.36 -20.19
N ILE A 151 5.43 -1.17 -21.50
CA ILE A 151 5.93 0.05 -22.15
C ILE A 151 5.13 1.27 -21.71
N GLY A 152 3.80 1.21 -21.77
CA GLY A 152 2.89 2.31 -21.38
C GLY A 152 3.08 2.74 -19.92
N ALA A 153 3.26 1.78 -19.00
CA ALA A 153 3.51 2.08 -17.59
C ALA A 153 4.93 2.61 -17.36
N ASN A 154 5.92 2.09 -18.08
CA ASN A 154 7.28 2.60 -18.03
C ASN A 154 7.36 4.05 -18.52
N ILE A 155 6.64 4.41 -19.59
CA ILE A 155 6.48 5.79 -20.06
C ILE A 155 5.96 6.68 -18.92
N VAL A 156 4.87 6.29 -18.24
CA VAL A 156 4.30 7.06 -17.11
C VAL A 156 5.32 7.27 -16.00
N VAL A 157 6.03 6.21 -15.61
CA VAL A 157 7.04 6.28 -14.53
C VAL A 157 8.20 7.20 -14.90
N GLN A 158 8.74 7.08 -16.12
CA GLN A 158 9.88 7.89 -16.53
C GLN A 158 9.49 9.33 -16.83
N MET A 159 8.32 9.59 -17.41
CA MET A 159 7.77 10.94 -17.52
C MET A 159 7.57 11.58 -16.14
N ASN A 160 7.09 10.83 -15.15
CA ASN A 160 6.96 11.35 -13.79
C ASN A 160 8.32 11.69 -13.16
N LYS A 161 9.36 10.88 -13.41
CA LYS A 161 10.75 11.19 -13.02
C LYS A 161 11.25 12.46 -13.70
N MET A 162 11.00 12.57 -15.01
CA MET A 162 11.37 13.71 -15.84
C MET A 162 10.82 15.03 -15.31
N ARG A 163 9.61 15.00 -14.73
CA ARG A 163 8.88 16.16 -14.24
C ARG A 163 9.19 16.57 -12.79
N TYR A 164 9.74 15.67 -11.97
CA TYR A 164 9.80 15.88 -10.51
C TYR A 164 11.16 15.62 -9.86
N MET A 165 12.09 14.93 -10.51
CA MET A 165 13.40 14.63 -9.91
C MET A 165 14.46 15.55 -10.48
N ASP A 166 14.91 16.51 -9.66
CA ASP A 166 16.05 17.37 -10.00
C ASP A 166 17.33 16.51 -10.15
N GLY A 167 18.16 16.81 -11.15
CA GLY A 167 19.37 16.05 -11.50
C GLY A 167 19.17 14.78 -12.36
N LYS A 168 17.98 14.19 -12.38
CA LYS A 168 17.61 13.07 -13.30
C LYS A 168 16.59 13.47 -14.36
N GLY A 169 15.87 14.56 -14.14
CA GLY A 169 14.88 15.14 -15.04
C GLY A 169 15.05 16.66 -15.15
N ASP A 170 13.98 17.32 -15.58
CA ASP A 170 13.90 18.76 -15.86
C ASP A 170 12.55 19.32 -15.38
N PRO A 171 12.35 19.42 -14.04
CA PRO A 171 11.10 19.91 -13.48
C PRO A 171 10.78 21.35 -13.88
N ARG A 172 11.81 22.19 -14.06
CA ARG A 172 11.66 23.60 -14.42
C ARG A 172 11.27 23.74 -15.90
N GLY A 173 12.01 23.11 -16.80
CA GLY A 173 11.69 23.14 -18.24
C GLY A 173 10.33 22.52 -18.54
N PHE A 174 9.90 21.49 -17.80
CA PHE A 174 8.54 20.97 -17.93
C PHE A 174 7.46 22.00 -17.55
N LYS A 175 7.66 22.76 -16.47
CA LYS A 175 6.71 23.83 -16.08
C LYS A 175 6.68 24.96 -17.11
N THR A 176 7.84 25.37 -17.61
CA THR A 176 7.94 26.38 -18.68
C THR A 176 7.19 25.93 -19.92
N PHE A 177 7.42 24.68 -20.36
CA PHE A 177 6.68 24.08 -21.48
C PHE A 177 5.16 24.14 -21.31
N LEU A 178 4.64 23.82 -20.11
CA LEU A 178 3.20 23.89 -19.86
C LEU A 178 2.68 25.33 -20.01
N ASN A 179 3.40 26.31 -19.47
CA ASN A 179 3.03 27.72 -19.62
C ASN A 179 3.06 28.16 -21.09
N ASP A 180 4.12 27.82 -21.83
CA ASP A 180 4.28 28.18 -23.24
C ASP A 180 3.17 27.58 -24.13
N LYS A 181 2.63 26.43 -23.74
CA LYS A 181 1.51 25.76 -24.43
C LYS A 181 0.13 26.10 -23.85
N ASN A 182 0.04 27.03 -22.89
CA ASN A 182 -1.21 27.38 -22.17
C ASN A 182 -1.91 26.15 -21.57
N LEU A 183 -1.12 25.20 -21.04
CA LEU A 183 -1.61 23.99 -20.39
C LEU A 183 -1.63 24.17 -18.87
N PRO A 184 -2.61 23.59 -18.16
CA PRO A 184 -2.66 23.68 -16.70
C PRO A 184 -1.40 23.08 -16.04
N LEU A 185 -0.83 23.77 -15.04
CA LEU A 185 0.32 23.24 -14.27
C LEU A 185 0.00 21.92 -13.56
N GLY A 186 -1.28 21.69 -13.26
CA GLY A 186 -1.82 20.45 -12.70
C GLY A 186 -2.24 19.39 -13.72
N LEU A 187 -1.98 19.60 -15.03
CA LEU A 187 -2.51 18.76 -16.12
C LEU A 187 -2.27 17.26 -15.89
N ILE A 188 -1.05 16.88 -15.48
CA ILE A 188 -0.70 15.49 -15.23
C ILE A 188 -0.49 15.32 -13.73
N PRO A 189 -1.29 14.50 -13.03
CA PRO A 189 -1.09 14.28 -11.61
C PRO A 189 0.23 13.54 -11.34
N ARG A 190 0.70 13.62 -10.10
CA ARG A 190 1.94 12.95 -9.71
C ARG A 190 1.71 11.45 -9.55
N TYR A 191 2.49 10.64 -10.25
CA TYR A 191 2.48 9.19 -10.10
C TYR A 191 3.25 8.78 -8.83
N ARG A 192 2.58 8.10 -7.90
CA ARG A 192 3.16 7.53 -6.66
C ARG A 192 2.61 6.13 -6.42
N GLY A 193 3.22 5.14 -7.09
CA GLY A 193 2.77 3.74 -7.04
C GLY A 193 1.45 3.52 -7.80
N ASN A 194 0.93 2.30 -7.76
CA ASN A 194 -0.29 1.87 -8.45
C ASN A 194 -1.58 2.38 -7.75
N ARG A 195 -1.54 3.55 -7.10
CA ARG A 195 -2.65 3.98 -6.25
C ARG A 195 -3.87 4.30 -7.10
N LEU A 196 -4.94 3.54 -6.88
CA LEU A 196 -6.26 3.74 -7.47
C LEU A 196 -6.19 3.80 -9.02
N HIS A 197 -6.84 4.81 -9.62
CA HIS A 197 -7.01 4.99 -11.06
C HIS A 197 -5.86 5.75 -11.75
N ILE A 198 -4.82 6.16 -11.00
CA ILE A 198 -3.89 7.22 -11.45
C ILE A 198 -3.08 6.86 -12.71
N LEU A 199 -2.71 5.59 -12.88
CA LEU A 199 -2.01 5.10 -14.08
C LEU A 199 -2.85 5.34 -15.34
N PHE A 200 -4.09 4.85 -15.30
CA PHE A 200 -5.04 4.90 -16.41
C PHE A 200 -5.38 6.34 -16.79
N HIS A 201 -5.58 7.20 -15.77
CA HIS A 201 -5.79 8.64 -15.98
C HIS A 201 -4.66 9.30 -16.75
N ILE A 202 -3.41 9.06 -16.32
CA ILE A 202 -2.22 9.65 -16.95
C ILE A 202 -2.06 9.14 -18.39
N CYS A 203 -2.30 7.85 -18.66
CA CYS A 203 -2.28 7.30 -20.01
C CYS A 203 -3.31 7.98 -20.94
N GLY A 204 -4.51 8.29 -20.41
CA GLY A 204 -5.50 9.08 -21.13
C GLY A 204 -5.00 10.48 -21.49
N ILE A 205 -4.42 11.20 -20.53
CA ILE A 205 -3.83 12.53 -20.76
C ILE A 205 -2.70 12.47 -21.78
N PHE A 206 -1.81 11.48 -21.68
CA PHE A 206 -0.68 11.31 -22.59
C PHE A 206 -1.13 11.05 -24.04
N SER A 207 -2.18 10.24 -24.21
CA SER A 207 -2.80 10.00 -25.51
C SER A 207 -3.44 11.27 -26.06
N SER A 208 -4.19 12.00 -25.22
CA SER A 208 -4.85 13.26 -25.59
C SER A 208 -3.88 14.38 -25.98
N HIS A 209 -2.75 14.48 -25.30
CA HIS A 209 -1.75 15.54 -25.50
C HIS A 209 -0.48 15.04 -26.20
N HIS A 210 -0.57 13.94 -26.96
CA HIS A 210 0.59 13.27 -27.56
C HIS A 210 1.49 14.22 -28.35
N ALA A 211 0.93 15.02 -29.25
CA ALA A 211 1.70 15.95 -30.08
C ALA A 211 2.45 17.01 -29.26
N ALA A 212 1.80 17.59 -28.25
CA ALA A 212 2.41 18.60 -27.39
C ALA A 212 3.53 17.99 -26.53
N LEU A 213 3.28 16.83 -25.91
CA LEU A 213 4.27 16.13 -25.08
C LEU A 213 5.42 15.57 -25.91
N LYS A 214 5.17 15.14 -27.15
CA LYS A 214 6.21 14.78 -28.10
C LYS A 214 7.12 15.98 -28.39
N SER A 215 6.54 17.16 -28.65
CA SER A 215 7.33 18.39 -28.86
C SER A 215 8.21 18.72 -27.64
N TYR A 216 7.70 18.54 -26.42
CA TYR A 216 8.50 18.66 -25.20
C TYR A 216 9.66 17.66 -25.16
N LEU A 217 9.41 16.40 -25.52
CA LEU A 217 10.42 15.35 -25.56
C LEU A 217 11.44 15.50 -26.71
N CYS A 218 11.11 16.22 -27.77
CA CYS A 218 12.06 16.60 -28.82
C CYS A 218 12.91 17.81 -28.43
N GLY A 219 12.45 18.64 -27.50
CA GLY A 219 13.14 19.86 -27.05
C GLY A 219 13.90 19.72 -25.72
N GLY A 220 14.62 20.77 -25.35
CA GLY A 220 15.31 20.90 -24.06
C GLY A 220 16.79 20.46 -24.06
N THR A 221 17.55 20.93 -23.07
CA THR A 221 19.02 20.82 -23.03
C THR A 221 19.56 19.75 -22.07
N SER A 222 18.75 19.23 -21.15
CA SER A 222 19.17 18.27 -20.11
C SER A 222 18.61 16.85 -20.31
N CYS A 223 19.31 15.83 -19.78
CA CYS A 223 18.84 14.43 -19.72
C CYS A 223 18.62 13.71 -21.07
N GLY A 224 19.50 13.93 -22.05
CA GLY A 224 19.36 13.42 -23.43
C GLY A 224 19.06 11.93 -23.56
N SER A 225 19.75 11.06 -22.82
CA SER A 225 19.54 9.59 -22.90
C SER A 225 18.17 9.13 -22.40
N LEU A 226 17.71 9.68 -21.26
CA LEU A 226 16.39 9.39 -20.70
C LEU A 226 15.29 9.94 -21.61
N ARG A 227 15.43 11.20 -22.04
CA ARG A 227 14.45 11.87 -22.92
C ARG A 227 14.33 11.13 -24.26
N ALA A 228 15.44 10.74 -24.88
CA ALA A 228 15.45 9.97 -26.13
C ALA A 228 14.76 8.60 -25.96
N SER A 229 15.07 7.88 -24.88
CA SER A 229 14.42 6.58 -24.59
C SER A 229 12.91 6.73 -24.39
N ILE A 230 12.47 7.78 -23.69
CA ILE A 230 11.04 8.09 -23.54
C ILE A 230 10.42 8.43 -24.90
N LEU A 231 11.08 9.28 -25.68
CA LEU A 231 10.58 9.72 -26.98
C LEU A 231 10.40 8.54 -27.94
N GLU A 232 11.32 7.58 -27.95
CA GLU A 232 11.24 6.40 -28.80
C GLU A 232 10.03 5.53 -28.42
N ASP A 233 9.92 5.15 -27.14
CA ASP A 233 8.80 4.34 -26.66
C ASP A 233 7.45 5.07 -26.80
N PHE A 234 7.41 6.38 -26.54
CA PHE A 234 6.22 7.23 -26.68
C PHE A 234 5.76 7.36 -28.14
N ASN A 235 6.66 7.21 -29.11
CA ASN A 235 6.33 7.22 -30.54
C ASN A 235 6.09 5.82 -31.12
N SER A 236 6.55 4.77 -30.44
CA SER A 236 6.34 3.39 -30.86
C SER A 236 4.85 3.04 -30.97
N THR A 237 4.51 2.13 -31.90
CA THR A 237 3.15 1.63 -32.07
C THR A 237 2.64 1.00 -30.78
N ALA A 238 3.44 0.11 -30.17
CA ALA A 238 3.11 -0.55 -28.92
C ALA A 238 2.84 0.44 -27.77
N GLY A 239 3.72 1.41 -27.56
CA GLY A 239 3.55 2.41 -26.50
C GLY A 239 2.28 3.24 -26.66
N GLN A 240 1.91 3.60 -27.89
CA GLN A 240 0.66 4.34 -28.15
C GLN A 240 -0.59 3.49 -27.97
N VAL A 241 -0.57 2.24 -28.47
CA VAL A 241 -1.68 1.30 -28.29
C VAL A 241 -1.89 0.98 -26.81
N GLU A 242 -0.83 0.70 -26.05
CA GLU A 242 -0.92 0.44 -24.61
C GLU A 242 -1.47 1.65 -23.83
N MET A 243 -0.99 2.86 -24.13
CA MET A 243 -1.53 4.07 -23.50
C MET A 243 -3.01 4.29 -23.84
N GLN A 244 -3.44 3.95 -25.06
CA GLN A 244 -4.83 4.03 -25.46
C GLN A 244 -5.70 2.99 -24.72
N VAL A 245 -5.26 1.73 -24.65
CA VAL A 245 -5.92 0.66 -23.90
C VAL A 245 -6.08 1.05 -22.42
N LEU A 246 -4.99 1.47 -21.78
CA LEU A 246 -5.01 1.90 -20.38
C LEU A 246 -5.87 3.17 -20.20
N GLY A 247 -5.82 4.11 -21.14
CA GLY A 247 -6.65 5.32 -21.12
C GLY A 247 -8.15 5.00 -21.19
N LEU A 248 -8.55 4.08 -22.07
CA LEU A 248 -9.95 3.64 -22.21
C LEU A 248 -10.44 2.87 -20.99
N LEU A 249 -9.65 1.94 -20.43
CA LEU A 249 -9.93 1.33 -19.12
C LEU A 249 -10.04 2.39 -18.02
N GLY A 250 -9.32 3.49 -18.17
CA GLY A 250 -9.47 4.67 -17.35
C GLY A 250 -10.87 5.29 -17.41
N LYS A 251 -11.31 5.64 -18.62
CA LYS A 251 -12.58 6.33 -18.86
C LYS A 251 -13.81 5.46 -18.65
N LEU A 252 -13.73 4.16 -18.96
CA LEU A 252 -14.88 3.26 -19.03
C LEU A 252 -15.03 2.35 -17.80
N LEU A 253 -13.96 2.15 -17.03
CA LEU A 253 -13.97 1.26 -15.86
C LEU A 253 -13.46 1.97 -14.61
N THR A 254 -12.17 2.26 -14.53
CA THR A 254 -11.52 2.58 -13.25
C THR A 254 -11.83 3.98 -12.74
N GLY A 255 -12.06 4.95 -13.63
CA GLY A 255 -12.57 6.29 -13.31
C GLY A 255 -14.03 6.27 -12.84
N PRO A 256 -14.95 5.64 -13.60
CA PRO A 256 -16.32 5.39 -13.15
C PRO A 256 -16.41 4.59 -11.84
N TRP A 257 -15.54 3.60 -11.66
CA TRP A 257 -15.45 2.82 -10.42
C TRP A 257 -15.07 3.70 -9.23
N MET A 258 -14.05 4.55 -9.40
CA MET A 258 -13.73 5.57 -8.40
C MET A 258 -14.94 6.47 -8.17
N THR A 259 -15.57 6.99 -9.22
CA THR A 259 -16.74 7.87 -9.07
C THR A 259 -17.87 7.18 -8.29
N LYS A 260 -18.17 5.91 -8.56
CA LYS A 260 -19.25 5.16 -7.92
C LYS A 260 -18.97 4.85 -6.45
N PHE A 261 -17.77 4.37 -6.13
CA PHE A 261 -17.44 3.90 -4.78
C PHE A 261 -16.68 4.91 -3.93
N TYR A 262 -16.24 6.03 -4.51
CA TYR A 262 -15.56 7.10 -3.78
C TYR A 262 -16.42 8.37 -3.69
N THR A 263 -16.74 9.02 -4.81
CA THR A 263 -17.48 10.29 -4.78
C THR A 263 -19.00 10.10 -4.69
N GLY A 264 -19.51 8.99 -5.23
CA GLY A 264 -20.91 8.57 -5.13
C GLY A 264 -21.25 7.87 -3.81
N ALA A 265 -20.28 7.73 -2.89
CA ALA A 265 -20.57 7.28 -1.52
C ALA A 265 -21.45 8.28 -0.76
N TYR A 266 -21.54 9.54 -1.21
CA TYR A 266 -22.52 10.52 -0.73
C TYR A 266 -23.95 10.22 -1.23
N ASP A 267 -24.11 9.52 -2.36
CA ASP A 267 -25.40 9.12 -2.94
C ASP A 267 -25.98 7.83 -2.32
N GLN A 268 -25.68 7.55 -1.05
CA GLN A 268 -26.29 6.46 -0.26
C GLN A 268 -26.19 5.05 -0.88
N THR A 269 -25.16 4.74 -1.67
CA THR A 269 -24.95 3.34 -2.09
C THR A 269 -24.51 2.54 -0.87
N ASP A 270 -25.45 1.78 -0.30
CA ASP A 270 -25.15 0.86 0.79
C ASP A 270 -24.16 -0.22 0.34
N TYR A 271 -23.50 -0.84 1.31
CA TYR A 271 -22.44 -1.78 1.04
C TYR A 271 -22.90 -2.98 0.19
N ILE A 272 -24.08 -3.52 0.48
CA ILE A 272 -24.63 -4.71 -0.19
C ILE A 272 -24.95 -4.40 -1.65
N LYS A 273 -25.65 -3.30 -1.91
CA LYS A 273 -25.91 -2.79 -3.27
C LYS A 273 -24.59 -2.55 -4.02
N GLY A 274 -23.56 -2.09 -3.32
CA GLY A 274 -22.22 -1.96 -3.87
C GLY A 274 -21.67 -3.29 -4.41
N ILE A 275 -21.87 -4.40 -3.69
CA ILE A 275 -21.46 -5.74 -4.13
C ILE A 275 -22.26 -6.21 -5.35
N GLU A 276 -23.56 -5.94 -5.41
CA GLU A 276 -24.41 -6.27 -6.56
C GLU A 276 -23.93 -5.56 -7.84
N ILE A 277 -23.64 -4.26 -7.73
CA ILE A 277 -23.07 -3.47 -8.84
C ILE A 277 -21.74 -4.08 -9.33
N ILE A 278 -20.92 -4.58 -8.41
CA ILE A 278 -19.65 -5.23 -8.77
C ILE A 278 -19.89 -6.56 -9.50
N LYS A 279 -20.86 -7.37 -9.06
CA LYS A 279 -21.26 -8.61 -9.77
C LYS A 279 -21.71 -8.30 -11.20
N GLU A 280 -22.58 -7.31 -11.37
CA GLU A 280 -23.05 -6.87 -12.70
C GLU A 280 -21.89 -6.37 -13.57
N THR A 281 -20.96 -5.61 -12.99
CA THR A 281 -19.78 -5.10 -13.70
C THR A 281 -18.88 -6.24 -14.17
N VAL A 282 -18.69 -7.28 -13.34
CA VAL A 282 -17.93 -8.48 -13.72
C VAL A 282 -18.62 -9.21 -14.87
N GLN A 283 -19.94 -9.32 -14.85
CA GLN A 283 -20.67 -9.95 -15.96
C GLN A 283 -20.50 -9.15 -17.27
N LYS A 284 -20.68 -7.82 -17.23
CA LYS A 284 -20.46 -6.95 -18.40
C LYS A 284 -19.03 -7.04 -18.94
N LEU A 285 -18.03 -7.19 -18.06
CA LEU A 285 -16.65 -7.41 -18.46
C LEU A 285 -16.46 -8.75 -19.19
N LYS A 286 -17.11 -9.82 -18.71
CA LYS A 286 -17.08 -11.14 -19.36
C LYS A 286 -17.72 -11.08 -20.74
N ASP A 287 -18.88 -10.44 -20.87
CA ASP A 287 -19.57 -10.28 -22.14
C ASP A 287 -18.67 -9.51 -23.14
N GLN A 288 -17.97 -8.48 -22.67
CA GLN A 288 -17.06 -7.69 -23.50
C GLN A 288 -15.82 -8.45 -24.00
N LEU A 289 -15.41 -9.54 -23.35
CA LEU A 289 -14.26 -10.33 -23.82
C LEU A 289 -14.47 -10.86 -25.24
N HIS A 290 -15.72 -11.04 -25.67
CA HIS A 290 -16.05 -11.49 -27.01
C HIS A 290 -15.91 -10.39 -28.07
N SER A 291 -15.85 -9.12 -27.68
CA SER A 291 -15.72 -7.99 -28.60
C SER A 291 -14.91 -6.83 -28.00
N PRO A 292 -13.60 -7.00 -27.72
CA PRO A 292 -12.79 -5.98 -27.04
C PRO A 292 -12.69 -4.65 -27.81
N ALA A 293 -12.79 -4.70 -29.14
CA ALA A 293 -12.73 -3.53 -30.01
C ALA A 293 -13.87 -2.52 -29.79
N GLU A 294 -15.03 -2.96 -29.27
CA GLU A 294 -16.16 -2.06 -29.02
C GLU A 294 -15.85 -0.98 -27.99
N PHE A 295 -14.81 -1.14 -27.16
CA PHE A 295 -14.35 -0.07 -26.26
C PHE A 295 -14.03 1.24 -27.00
N LEU A 296 -13.73 1.18 -28.31
CA LEU A 296 -13.52 2.34 -29.16
C LEU A 296 -14.81 3.09 -29.51
N THR A 297 -15.98 2.44 -29.43
CA THR A 297 -17.26 3.00 -29.92
C THR A 297 -18.34 3.07 -28.84
N ARG A 298 -18.09 2.56 -27.63
CA ARG A 298 -19.04 2.61 -26.51
C ARG A 298 -19.49 4.04 -26.21
N THR A 299 -20.79 4.19 -25.96
CA THR A 299 -21.42 5.44 -25.49
C THR A 299 -21.68 5.44 -23.98
N THR A 300 -21.54 4.27 -23.33
CA THR A 300 -21.68 4.13 -21.88
C THR A 300 -20.44 3.50 -21.24
N ASP A 301 -20.21 3.85 -19.98
CA ASP A 301 -19.25 3.14 -19.14
C ASP A 301 -19.75 1.72 -18.79
N LEU A 302 -18.94 0.96 -18.03
CA LEU A 302 -19.31 -0.39 -17.58
C LEU A 302 -20.32 -0.40 -16.42
N PHE A 303 -20.64 0.77 -15.86
CA PHE A 303 -21.70 0.94 -14.86
C PHE A 303 -23.03 1.33 -15.50
N GLY A 304 -23.06 1.59 -16.81
CA GLY A 304 -24.25 1.98 -17.57
C GLY A 304 -24.49 3.48 -17.65
N ASN A 305 -23.58 4.32 -17.14
CA ASN A 305 -23.72 5.77 -17.25
C ASN A 305 -23.32 6.23 -18.64
N GLN A 306 -24.04 7.23 -19.17
CA GLN A 306 -23.69 7.88 -20.43
C GLN A 306 -22.35 8.59 -20.32
N LEU A 307 -21.51 8.42 -21.34
CA LEU A 307 -20.22 9.10 -21.42
C LEU A 307 -20.43 10.56 -21.83
N ASN A 308 -19.59 11.45 -21.30
CA ASN A 308 -19.65 12.86 -21.65
C ASN A 308 -19.14 13.07 -23.08
N ALA A 309 -20.05 13.41 -24.00
CA ALA A 309 -19.73 13.68 -25.40
C ALA A 309 -18.76 14.87 -25.62
N SER A 310 -18.61 15.75 -24.62
CA SER A 310 -17.66 16.87 -24.65
C SER A 310 -16.28 16.54 -24.08
N ASP A 311 -16.05 15.30 -23.65
CA ASP A 311 -14.76 14.86 -23.10
C ASP A 311 -13.73 14.64 -24.21
N LYS A 312 -12.92 15.67 -24.48
CA LYS A 312 -11.85 15.64 -25.50
C LYS A 312 -10.85 14.50 -25.32
N ILE A 313 -10.63 14.03 -24.08
CA ILE A 313 -9.72 12.90 -23.82
C ILE A 313 -10.37 11.61 -24.31
N LEU A 314 -11.66 11.41 -24.01
CA LEU A 314 -12.40 10.25 -24.49
C LEU A 314 -12.49 10.25 -26.02
N GLU A 315 -12.83 11.40 -26.62
CA GLU A 315 -12.87 11.57 -28.08
C GLU A 315 -11.54 11.14 -28.72
N LYS A 316 -10.41 11.56 -28.14
CA LYS A 316 -9.09 11.16 -28.66
C LYS A 316 -8.81 9.66 -28.48
N LEU A 317 -9.21 9.09 -27.35
CA LEU A 317 -9.02 7.67 -27.04
C LEU A 317 -9.89 6.75 -27.90
N GLN A 318 -11.01 7.23 -28.43
CA GLN A 318 -11.91 6.49 -29.31
C GLN A 318 -11.52 6.53 -30.79
N GLN A 319 -10.50 7.31 -31.15
CA GLN A 319 -9.97 7.30 -32.51
C GLN A 319 -9.38 5.92 -32.86
N PRO A 320 -9.38 5.53 -34.15
CA PRO A 320 -8.78 4.27 -34.58
C PRO A 320 -7.36 4.10 -34.04
N PRO A 321 -7.05 2.95 -33.40
CA PRO A 321 -5.72 2.69 -32.89
C PRO A 321 -4.71 2.62 -34.04
N LYS A 322 -3.43 2.86 -33.73
CA LYS A 322 -2.35 2.68 -34.71
C LYS A 322 -2.25 1.26 -35.25
N ASP A 323 -2.63 0.28 -34.43
CA ASP A 323 -2.71 -1.12 -34.78
C ASP A 323 -3.93 -1.74 -34.08
N THR A 324 -4.95 -2.05 -34.86
CA THR A 324 -6.22 -2.60 -34.37
C THR A 324 -6.10 -4.03 -33.85
N VAL A 325 -5.22 -4.84 -34.45
CA VAL A 325 -5.01 -6.23 -34.02
C VAL A 325 -4.33 -6.23 -32.66
N MET A 326 -3.25 -5.46 -32.54
CA MET A 326 -2.52 -5.29 -31.28
C MET A 326 -3.43 -4.69 -30.19
N PHE A 327 -4.23 -3.68 -30.53
CA PHE A 327 -5.21 -3.09 -29.61
C PHE A 327 -6.17 -4.14 -29.07
N THR A 328 -6.76 -4.95 -29.96
CA THR A 328 -7.75 -5.96 -29.57
C THR A 328 -7.13 -6.99 -28.62
N GLN A 329 -5.94 -7.51 -28.94
CA GLN A 329 -5.23 -8.49 -28.11
C GLN A 329 -4.82 -7.91 -26.74
N MET A 330 -4.31 -6.68 -26.71
CA MET A 330 -3.93 -6.00 -25.47
C MET A 330 -5.13 -5.66 -24.59
N MET A 331 -6.23 -5.19 -25.18
CA MET A 331 -7.48 -4.92 -24.47
C MET A 331 -8.05 -6.21 -23.89
N GLU A 332 -8.16 -7.27 -24.68
CA GLU A 332 -8.64 -8.58 -24.21
C GLU A 332 -7.82 -9.08 -23.01
N SER A 333 -6.49 -9.04 -23.13
CA SER A 333 -5.58 -9.47 -22.06
C SER A 333 -5.78 -8.64 -20.77
N CYS A 334 -5.97 -7.33 -20.91
CA CYS A 334 -6.28 -6.46 -19.76
C CYS A 334 -7.65 -6.79 -19.13
N LEU A 335 -8.69 -7.03 -19.94
CA LEU A 335 -10.02 -7.39 -19.45
C LEU A 335 -9.98 -8.72 -18.68
N ARG A 336 -9.30 -9.74 -19.20
CA ARG A 336 -9.08 -11.02 -18.50
C ARG A 336 -8.38 -10.82 -17.15
N ALA A 337 -7.33 -9.98 -17.14
CA ALA A 337 -6.61 -9.66 -15.92
C ALA A 337 -7.49 -8.94 -14.88
N VAL A 338 -8.35 -8.01 -15.32
CA VAL A 338 -9.31 -7.31 -14.45
C VAL A 338 -10.32 -8.30 -13.85
N ILE A 339 -10.92 -9.16 -14.69
CA ILE A 339 -11.90 -10.17 -14.24
C ILE A 339 -11.28 -11.07 -13.18
N LEU A 340 -10.08 -11.61 -13.42
CA LEU A 340 -9.36 -12.44 -12.46
C LEU A 340 -9.12 -11.73 -11.12
N VAL A 341 -8.81 -10.43 -11.15
CA VAL A 341 -8.64 -9.65 -9.91
C VAL A 341 -9.95 -9.54 -9.15
N LEU A 342 -11.05 -9.19 -9.84
CA LEU A 342 -12.35 -9.01 -9.22
C LEU A 342 -12.89 -10.34 -8.68
N GLU A 343 -12.86 -11.42 -9.45
CA GLU A 343 -13.31 -12.74 -9.00
C GLU A 343 -12.51 -13.23 -7.79
N ARG A 344 -11.19 -13.04 -7.79
CA ARG A 344 -10.35 -13.44 -6.65
C ARG A 344 -10.65 -12.60 -5.41
N GLN A 345 -10.75 -11.29 -5.53
CA GLN A 345 -10.93 -10.41 -4.37
C GLN A 345 -12.35 -10.45 -3.80
N TYR A 346 -13.36 -10.68 -4.64
CA TYR A 346 -14.77 -10.78 -4.24
C TYR A 346 -15.28 -12.22 -4.17
N GLN A 347 -14.39 -13.22 -4.21
CA GLN A 347 -14.74 -14.65 -4.24
C GLN A 347 -15.77 -15.01 -3.17
N GLN A 348 -15.60 -14.51 -1.94
CA GLN A 348 -16.52 -14.78 -0.84
C GLN A 348 -17.96 -14.30 -1.09
N TYR A 349 -18.12 -13.20 -1.82
CA TYR A 349 -19.44 -12.64 -2.14
C TYR A 349 -20.05 -13.26 -3.39
N PHE A 350 -19.20 -13.83 -4.24
CA PHE A 350 -19.62 -14.49 -5.48
C PHE A 350 -19.94 -15.98 -5.25
N ALA A 351 -19.51 -16.55 -4.13
CA ALA A 351 -19.85 -17.90 -3.74
C ALA A 351 -21.36 -18.07 -3.54
N ASP A 352 -21.88 -19.24 -3.91
CA ASP A 352 -23.29 -19.60 -3.72
C ASP A 352 -23.73 -19.61 -2.25
N THR A 353 -22.76 -19.71 -1.33
CA THR A 353 -22.97 -19.63 0.11
C THR A 353 -23.22 -18.21 0.61
N TRP A 354 -22.98 -17.18 -0.20
CA TRP A 354 -23.26 -15.79 0.18
C TRP A 354 -24.75 -15.47 0.02
N THR A 355 -25.47 -15.53 1.14
CA THR A 355 -26.88 -15.14 1.20
C THR A 355 -27.05 -13.78 1.88
N VAL A 356 -27.66 -12.83 1.17
CA VAL A 356 -27.99 -11.53 1.75
C VAL A 356 -29.23 -11.67 2.64
N THR A 357 -29.00 -11.81 3.94
CA THR A 357 -30.05 -11.86 4.96
C THR A 357 -30.43 -10.46 5.45
N GLU A 358 -31.63 -10.29 6.01
CA GLU A 358 -32.05 -9.02 6.62
C GLU A 358 -31.14 -8.61 7.78
N LYS A 359 -30.68 -9.59 8.57
CA LYS A 359 -29.68 -9.37 9.62
C LYS A 359 -28.40 -8.76 9.07
N LEU A 360 -27.87 -9.31 7.97
CA LEU A 360 -26.65 -8.79 7.35
C LEU A 360 -26.85 -7.37 6.80
N LYS A 361 -28.02 -7.07 6.22
CA LYS A 361 -28.35 -5.71 5.76
C LYS A 361 -28.34 -4.72 6.92
N GLN A 362 -28.98 -5.07 8.04
CA GLN A 362 -28.99 -4.25 9.27
C GLN A 362 -27.58 -4.06 9.82
N GLU A 363 -26.82 -5.15 9.91
CA GLU A 363 -25.45 -5.12 10.40
C GLU A 363 -24.55 -4.24 9.52
N THR A 364 -24.70 -4.27 8.20
CA THR A 364 -23.83 -3.52 7.28
C THR A 364 -24.24 -2.06 7.05
N THR A 365 -25.25 -1.54 7.75
CA THR A 365 -25.73 -0.15 7.58
C THR A 365 -24.69 0.93 7.83
N SER A 366 -23.71 0.69 8.72
CA SER A 366 -22.60 1.62 8.95
C SER A 366 -21.38 1.38 8.07
N ALA A 367 -21.42 0.34 7.22
CA ALA A 367 -20.28 -0.03 6.39
C ALA A 367 -20.17 0.91 5.19
N ARG A 368 -19.12 1.73 5.18
CA ARG A 368 -18.75 2.50 3.99
C ARG A 368 -18.17 1.58 2.92
N THR A 369 -18.29 1.98 1.66
CA THR A 369 -17.72 1.24 0.51
C THR A 369 -16.21 1.45 0.36
N HIS A 370 -15.59 2.42 1.04
CA HIS A 370 -14.17 2.77 0.89
C HIS A 370 -13.47 3.22 2.19
N ASN A 371 -12.14 3.01 2.27
CA ASN A 371 -11.27 3.35 3.41
C ASN A 371 -10.66 4.77 3.36
N MET A 372 -11.31 5.76 2.75
CA MET A 372 -10.66 7.08 2.53
C MET A 372 -10.33 7.82 3.83
N ASP A 373 -11.12 7.63 4.89
CA ASP A 373 -10.85 8.27 6.19
C ASP A 373 -9.44 7.96 6.70
N ALA A 374 -8.99 6.72 6.48
CA ALA A 374 -7.64 6.30 6.83
C ALA A 374 -6.57 6.93 5.93
N GLU A 375 -6.80 7.03 4.63
CA GLU A 375 -5.87 7.68 3.69
C GLU A 375 -5.72 9.19 4.00
N GLU A 376 -6.81 9.87 4.33
CA GLU A 376 -6.76 11.27 4.76
C GLU A 376 -5.96 11.44 6.06
N LEU A 377 -6.11 10.53 7.03
CA LEU A 377 -5.30 10.53 8.24
C LEU A 377 -3.81 10.37 7.92
N LYS A 378 -3.45 9.46 7.02
CA LYS A 378 -2.06 9.29 6.56
C LYS A 378 -1.52 10.58 5.92
N GLY A 379 -2.33 11.24 5.08
CA GLY A 379 -1.99 12.54 4.49
C GLY A 379 -1.78 13.64 5.53
N MET A 380 -2.68 13.72 6.53
CA MET A 380 -2.56 14.64 7.66
C MET A 380 -1.29 14.37 8.48
N PHE A 381 -0.96 13.10 8.73
CA PHE A 381 0.26 12.73 9.45
C PHE A 381 1.50 13.24 8.71
N SER A 382 1.65 12.88 7.43
CA SER A 382 2.76 13.36 6.57
C SER A 382 2.89 14.89 6.60
N ALA A 383 1.77 15.60 6.43
CA ALA A 383 1.78 17.06 6.41
C ALA A 383 2.20 17.66 7.76
N LEU A 384 1.68 17.12 8.86
CA LEU A 384 2.00 17.60 10.20
C LEU A 384 3.43 17.26 10.61
N LYS A 385 3.92 16.07 10.26
CA LYS A 385 5.29 15.65 10.56
C LYS A 385 6.32 16.49 9.79
N LYS A 386 6.04 16.80 8.52
CA LYS A 386 6.84 17.76 7.74
C LYS A 386 6.83 19.16 8.36
N LYS A 387 5.67 19.63 8.85
CA LYS A 387 5.55 20.95 9.49
C LYS A 387 6.22 21.03 10.86
N ALA A 388 6.17 19.95 11.63
CA ALA A 388 6.72 19.87 12.98
C ALA A 388 7.49 18.55 13.19
N PRO A 389 8.74 18.45 12.68
CA PRO A 389 9.53 17.22 12.74
C PRO A 389 9.78 16.71 14.16
N ASN A 390 9.89 17.61 15.13
CA ASN A 390 10.16 17.29 16.54
C ASN A 390 8.89 17.01 17.36
N ALA A 391 7.69 17.10 16.75
CA ALA A 391 6.45 16.79 17.46
C ALA A 391 6.38 15.30 17.82
N THR A 392 5.93 15.02 19.05
CA THR A 392 5.67 13.65 19.48
C THR A 392 4.48 13.05 18.74
N ILE A 393 4.50 11.73 18.53
CA ILE A 393 3.39 11.02 17.87
C ILE A 393 2.09 11.20 18.66
N CYS A 394 2.16 11.23 20.00
CA CYS A 394 1.01 11.51 20.84
C CYS A 394 0.38 12.88 20.51
N TYR A 395 1.20 13.93 20.39
CA TYR A 395 0.70 15.27 20.06
C TYR A 395 0.05 15.31 18.67
N LEU A 396 0.71 14.70 17.68
CA LEU A 396 0.19 14.62 16.31
C LEU A 396 -1.12 13.83 16.26
N SER A 397 -1.18 12.68 16.93
CA SER A 397 -2.37 11.83 17.05
C SER A 397 -3.55 12.59 17.66
N CYS A 398 -3.35 13.26 18.81
CA CYS A 398 -4.38 14.08 19.43
C CYS A 398 -4.91 15.17 18.48
N LYS A 399 -4.00 15.88 17.80
CA LYS A 399 -4.37 16.95 16.85
C LYS A 399 -5.17 16.41 15.66
N MET A 400 -4.74 15.29 15.10
CA MET A 400 -5.42 14.66 13.96
C MET A 400 -6.82 14.20 14.35
N ARG A 401 -6.94 13.54 15.51
CA ARG A 401 -8.21 13.02 16.02
C ARG A 401 -9.19 14.14 16.39
N ALA A 402 -8.72 15.18 17.07
CA ALA A 402 -9.56 16.33 17.41
C ALA A 402 -10.13 17.01 16.16
N ARG A 403 -9.31 17.14 15.11
CA ARG A 403 -9.75 17.71 13.82
C ARG A 403 -10.69 16.78 13.08
N LYS A 404 -10.39 15.47 13.02
CA LYS A 404 -11.21 14.51 12.25
C LYS A 404 -12.56 14.22 12.91
N ASN A 405 -12.62 14.24 14.22
CA ASN A 405 -13.83 13.98 14.98
C ASN A 405 -14.65 15.26 15.24
N ASN A 406 -14.25 16.42 14.69
CA ASN A 406 -14.87 17.72 14.96
C ASN A 406 -15.07 17.97 16.46
N THR A 407 -14.02 17.72 17.27
CA THR A 407 -14.16 17.74 18.73
C THR A 407 -14.51 19.12 19.28
N VAL A 408 -14.14 20.21 18.59
CA VAL A 408 -14.55 21.57 18.98
C VAL A 408 -16.07 21.72 18.83
N ASP A 409 -16.62 21.37 17.67
CA ASP A 409 -18.07 21.40 17.42
C ASP A 409 -18.84 20.54 18.43
N TYR A 410 -18.30 19.36 18.78
CA TYR A 410 -18.87 18.52 19.84
C TYR A 410 -18.90 19.26 21.18
N LEU A 411 -17.80 19.90 21.60
CA LEU A 411 -17.76 20.65 22.84
C LEU A 411 -18.72 21.84 22.82
N ASP A 412 -18.82 22.54 21.68
CA ASP A 412 -19.71 23.70 21.51
C ASP A 412 -21.18 23.30 21.48
N SER A 413 -21.49 22.03 21.17
CA SER A 413 -22.86 21.48 21.24
C SER A 413 -23.31 21.11 22.65
N LEU A 414 -22.40 21.04 23.62
CA LEU A 414 -22.73 20.74 25.01
C LEU A 414 -23.25 21.98 25.73
N ASP A 415 -24.12 21.77 26.72
CA ASP A 415 -24.47 22.83 27.67
C ASP A 415 -23.21 23.31 28.42
N LYS A 416 -23.19 24.59 28.83
CA LYS A 416 -21.98 25.22 29.41
C LYS A 416 -21.44 24.48 30.64
N GLU A 417 -22.32 23.98 31.50
CA GLU A 417 -21.94 23.28 32.72
C GLU A 417 -21.26 21.93 32.40
N LYS A 418 -21.88 21.15 31.51
CA LYS A 418 -21.33 19.88 31.03
C LYS A 418 -20.05 20.10 30.23
N GLN A 419 -19.98 21.13 29.40
CA GLN A 419 -18.78 21.49 28.65
C GLN A 419 -17.61 21.75 29.60
N GLU A 420 -17.80 22.56 30.63
CA GLU A 420 -16.76 22.86 31.61
C GLU A 420 -16.34 21.62 32.41
N LEU A 421 -17.31 20.80 32.84
CA LEU A 421 -17.05 19.52 33.50
C LEU A 421 -16.21 18.59 32.62
N VAL A 422 -16.56 18.49 31.34
CA VAL A 422 -15.88 17.65 30.37
C VAL A 422 -14.44 18.10 30.19
N ILE A 423 -14.21 19.40 30.00
CA ILE A 423 -12.86 19.96 29.85
C ILE A 423 -12.02 19.67 31.11
N ARG A 424 -12.57 19.90 32.30
CA ARG A 424 -11.87 19.67 33.58
C ARG A 424 -11.49 18.21 33.78
N LYS A 425 -12.41 17.27 33.53
CA LYS A 425 -12.12 15.82 33.58
C LYS A 425 -11.14 15.41 32.48
N ALA A 426 -11.24 15.96 31.27
CA ALA A 426 -10.34 15.67 30.16
C ALA A 426 -8.89 16.08 30.45
N VAL A 427 -8.67 17.23 31.11
CA VAL A 427 -7.33 17.66 31.54
C VAL A 427 -6.69 16.62 32.49
N ARG A 428 -7.45 16.16 33.49
CA ARG A 428 -6.99 15.13 34.44
C ARG A 428 -6.68 13.81 33.73
N MET A 429 -7.59 13.34 32.88
CA MET A 429 -7.37 12.13 32.08
C MET A 429 -6.20 12.24 31.12
N GLY A 430 -5.98 13.43 30.55
CA GLY A 430 -4.83 13.70 29.69
C GLY A 430 -3.49 13.48 30.41
N VAL A 431 -3.38 13.82 31.70
CA VAL A 431 -2.17 13.55 32.51
C VAL A 431 -1.95 12.05 32.65
N ILE A 432 -2.99 11.29 33.00
CA ILE A 432 -2.93 9.83 33.18
C ILE A 432 -2.53 9.15 31.87
N GLN A 433 -3.18 9.51 30.76
CA GLN A 433 -2.90 8.96 29.44
C GLN A 433 -1.48 9.27 28.97
N ARG A 434 -0.96 10.48 29.22
CA ARG A 434 0.44 10.82 28.90
C ARG A 434 1.44 9.95 29.67
N ARG A 435 1.20 9.66 30.95
CA ARG A 435 2.05 8.76 31.75
C ARG A 435 2.02 7.33 31.19
N LYS A 436 0.84 6.79 30.91
CA LYS A 436 0.67 5.45 30.32
C LYS A 436 1.40 5.34 28.97
N ARG A 437 1.26 6.36 28.11
CA ARG A 437 1.91 6.41 26.79
C ARG A 437 3.43 6.51 26.87
N ARG A 438 3.99 7.24 27.85
CA ARG A 438 5.45 7.28 28.07
C ARG A 438 6.02 5.91 28.42
N LYS A 439 5.33 5.15 29.28
CA LYS A 439 5.72 3.77 29.61
C LYS A 439 5.67 2.87 28.37
N LYS A 440 4.55 2.87 27.64
CA LYS A 440 4.41 2.12 26.38
C LYS A 440 5.45 2.51 25.33
N GLN A 441 5.89 3.76 25.30
CA GLN A 441 6.95 4.20 24.39
C GLN A 441 8.30 3.54 24.71
N GLY A 442 8.61 3.28 25.98
CA GLY A 442 9.79 2.50 26.39
C GLY A 442 9.70 1.05 25.89
N GLU A 443 8.59 0.37 26.20
CA GLU A 443 8.29 -1.01 25.76
C GLU A 443 8.38 -1.15 24.22
N LEU A 444 7.87 -0.14 23.49
CA LEU A 444 7.94 -0.09 22.04
C LEU A 444 9.38 0.00 21.52
N GLN A 445 10.26 0.76 22.17
CA GLN A 445 11.66 0.88 21.75
C GLN A 445 12.43 -0.41 22.01
N GLU A 446 12.17 -1.07 23.14
CA GLU A 446 12.76 -2.38 23.45
C GLU A 446 12.37 -3.42 22.40
N GLU A 447 11.10 -3.50 22.04
CA GLU A 447 10.63 -4.43 21.01
C GLU A 447 11.21 -4.09 19.61
N LEU A 448 11.35 -2.80 19.28
CA LEU A 448 12.01 -2.37 18.05
C LEU A 448 13.48 -2.80 18.01
N HIS A 449 14.23 -2.62 19.10
CA HIS A 449 15.62 -3.08 19.20
C HIS A 449 15.73 -4.60 19.03
N LYS A 450 14.86 -5.36 19.71
CA LYS A 450 14.81 -6.82 19.59
C LYS A 450 14.56 -7.28 18.15
N ARG A 451 13.61 -6.64 17.46
CA ARG A 451 13.28 -6.95 16.06
C ARG A 451 14.39 -6.54 15.10
N GLN A 452 15.06 -5.43 15.37
CA GLN A 452 16.21 -4.99 14.59
C GLN A 452 17.37 -6.00 14.71
N ALA A 453 17.73 -6.41 15.92
CA ALA A 453 18.75 -7.44 16.15
C ALA A 453 18.39 -8.77 15.46
N THR A 454 17.11 -9.16 15.49
CA THR A 454 16.64 -10.36 14.77
C THR A 454 16.78 -10.23 13.26
N LYS A 455 16.49 -9.05 12.69
CA LYS A 455 16.66 -8.79 11.25
C LYS A 455 18.13 -8.80 10.85
N GLU A 456 19.00 -8.21 11.67
CA GLU A 456 20.45 -8.22 11.45
C GLU A 456 20.98 -9.65 11.45
N ARG A 457 20.63 -10.46 12.47
CA ARG A 457 20.98 -11.89 12.49
C ARG A 457 20.49 -12.64 11.25
N LYS A 458 19.24 -12.41 10.81
CA LYS A 458 18.71 -13.05 9.59
C LYS A 458 19.45 -12.59 8.33
N ARG A 459 19.81 -11.32 8.26
CA ARG A 459 20.56 -10.74 7.14
C ARG A 459 21.97 -11.34 7.08
N SER A 460 22.69 -11.40 8.21
CA SER A 460 24.00 -12.04 8.29
C SER A 460 23.92 -13.52 7.90
N LYS A 461 22.90 -14.25 8.37
CA LYS A 461 22.68 -15.65 7.95
C LYS A 461 22.40 -15.78 6.44
N GLN A 462 21.67 -14.85 5.84
CA GLN A 462 21.39 -14.87 4.40
C GLN A 462 22.62 -14.48 3.57
N GLU A 463 23.37 -13.46 4.01
CA GLU A 463 24.63 -13.06 3.39
C GLU A 463 25.66 -14.20 3.46
N GLY A 464 25.75 -14.89 4.60
CA GLY A 464 26.51 -16.13 4.76
C GLY A 464 26.10 -17.19 3.73
N LYS A 465 24.81 -17.53 3.62
CA LYS A 465 24.33 -18.51 2.62
C LYS A 465 24.60 -18.13 1.17
N VAL A 466 24.54 -16.83 0.85
CA VAL A 466 24.87 -16.34 -0.50
C VAL A 466 26.37 -16.46 -0.78
N LEU A 467 27.19 -16.18 0.23
CA LEU A 467 28.64 -16.30 0.14
C LEU A 467 29.06 -17.77 0.01
N GLU A 468 28.50 -18.66 0.85
CA GLU A 468 28.66 -20.12 0.77
C GLU A 468 28.36 -20.63 -0.64
N LYS A 469 27.18 -20.29 -1.17
CA LYS A 469 26.80 -20.71 -2.52
C LYS A 469 27.76 -20.21 -3.60
N LYS A 470 28.26 -18.97 -3.49
CA LYS A 470 29.25 -18.43 -4.43
C LYS A 470 30.60 -19.14 -4.34
N ILE A 471 31.04 -19.49 -3.13
CA ILE A 471 32.29 -20.21 -2.89
C ILE A 471 32.18 -21.64 -3.45
N GLU A 472 31.04 -22.32 -3.24
CA GLU A 472 30.73 -23.62 -3.85
C GLU A 472 30.69 -23.55 -5.38
N GLU A 473 30.06 -22.52 -5.96
CA GLU A 473 29.96 -22.30 -7.41
C GLU A 473 31.31 -21.96 -8.08
N LEU A 474 32.23 -21.31 -7.36
CA LEU A 474 33.57 -20.97 -7.86
C LEU A 474 34.49 -22.19 -7.91
N GLY A 475 34.45 -23.05 -6.89
CA GLY A 475 35.34 -24.20 -6.75
C GLY A 475 36.78 -23.81 -6.36
N ALA A 476 37.50 -24.72 -5.72
CA ALA A 476 38.83 -24.46 -5.17
C ALA A 476 39.87 -23.99 -6.21
N ASP A 477 39.75 -24.48 -7.45
CA ASP A 477 40.72 -24.21 -8.50
C ASP A 477 40.64 -22.77 -9.02
N LYS A 478 39.42 -22.20 -9.15
CA LYS A 478 39.25 -20.79 -9.54
C LYS A 478 39.63 -19.80 -8.44
N ILE A 479 39.53 -20.21 -7.17
CA ILE A 479 40.01 -19.40 -6.04
C ILE A 479 41.54 -19.29 -6.11
N LYS A 480 42.24 -20.39 -6.43
CA LYS A 480 43.70 -20.39 -6.63
C LYS A 480 44.13 -19.54 -7.83
N GLU A 481 43.34 -19.54 -8.90
CA GLU A 481 43.60 -18.69 -10.08
C GLU A 481 43.39 -17.20 -9.78
N ALA A 482 42.38 -16.86 -8.98
CA ALA A 482 42.08 -15.48 -8.62
C ALA A 482 43.03 -14.88 -7.57
N PHE A 483 43.58 -15.73 -6.70
CA PHE A 483 44.46 -15.35 -5.59
C PHE A 483 45.70 -16.27 -5.53
N PRO A 484 46.64 -16.13 -6.48
CA PRO A 484 47.81 -16.99 -6.59
C PRO A 484 48.79 -16.84 -5.40
N GLU A 485 48.71 -15.74 -4.66
CA GLU A 485 49.48 -15.47 -3.45
C GLU A 485 49.06 -16.28 -2.21
N LEU A 486 47.93 -17.00 -2.25
CA LEU A 486 47.52 -17.86 -1.13
C LEU A 486 48.51 -19.01 -0.93
N SER A 487 49.01 -19.18 0.29
CA SER A 487 49.92 -20.27 0.63
C SER A 487 49.27 -21.64 0.41
N GLU A 488 50.07 -22.67 0.10
CA GLU A 488 49.57 -24.04 -0.10
C GLU A 488 48.86 -24.59 1.16
N GLU A 489 49.24 -24.15 2.35
CA GLU A 489 48.54 -24.47 3.61
C GLU A 489 47.12 -23.89 3.63
N LYS A 490 46.95 -22.60 3.27
CA LYS A 490 45.63 -21.96 3.16
C LYS A 490 44.79 -22.60 2.06
N MET A 491 45.40 -22.98 0.94
CA MET A 491 44.72 -23.67 -0.17
C MET A 491 44.27 -25.09 0.20
N SER A 492 45.07 -25.83 0.98
CA SER A 492 44.67 -27.14 1.52
C SER A 492 43.47 -27.00 2.44
N LEU A 493 43.46 -25.95 3.26
CA LEU A 493 42.36 -25.62 4.16
C LEU A 493 41.05 -25.37 3.41
N ILE A 494 41.09 -24.51 2.39
CA ILE A 494 39.94 -24.18 1.55
C ILE A 494 39.40 -25.46 0.86
N LYS A 495 40.28 -26.36 0.42
CA LYS A 495 39.89 -27.66 -0.16
C LYS A 495 39.24 -28.61 0.85
N GLU A 496 39.71 -28.64 2.09
CA GLU A 496 39.12 -29.45 3.16
C GLU A 496 37.76 -28.92 3.62
N LEU A 497 37.61 -27.59 3.67
CA LEU A 497 36.36 -26.89 3.97
C LEU A 497 35.32 -27.11 2.87
N LEU A 498 35.72 -26.96 1.59
CA LEU A 498 34.88 -27.25 0.43
C LEU A 498 34.53 -28.75 0.29
N GLY A 499 35.39 -29.63 0.81
CA GLY A 499 35.19 -31.08 0.83
C GLY A 499 34.38 -31.61 2.02
N GLY A 500 33.89 -30.74 2.92
CA GLY A 500 33.08 -31.12 4.07
C GLY A 500 33.80 -31.89 5.19
N ARG A 501 35.14 -31.88 5.23
CA ARG A 501 35.96 -32.72 6.13
C ARG A 501 36.59 -31.98 7.32
N GLY A 502 36.53 -30.65 7.37
CA GLY A 502 37.34 -29.82 8.27
C GLY A 502 36.68 -29.30 9.56
N VAL A 503 35.55 -29.84 10.03
CA VAL A 503 34.81 -29.22 11.16
C VAL A 503 35.49 -29.43 12.52
N GLY A 504 36.21 -30.54 12.71
CA GLY A 504 36.77 -30.91 14.02
C GLY A 504 38.09 -30.23 14.40
N ALA A 505 38.92 -29.83 13.44
CA ALA A 505 40.27 -29.29 13.71
C ALA A 505 40.27 -27.80 14.11
N PHE A 506 39.27 -27.03 13.65
CA PHE A 506 39.18 -25.58 13.88
C PHE A 506 38.58 -25.17 15.22
N VAL A 507 37.84 -26.07 15.87
CA VAL A 507 37.25 -25.83 17.19
C VAL A 507 38.33 -25.77 18.28
N CYS A 508 39.50 -26.39 18.08
CA CYS A 508 40.57 -26.43 19.08
C CYS A 508 41.41 -25.15 19.21
N HIS A 509 41.33 -24.19 18.27
CA HIS A 509 42.15 -22.97 18.32
C HIS A 509 41.41 -21.69 18.75
N ALA A 510 40.08 -21.74 18.88
CA ALA A 510 39.28 -20.64 19.44
C ALA A 510 38.97 -20.81 20.94
N GLY A 511 39.68 -21.73 21.61
CA GLY A 511 39.46 -22.15 23.00
C GLY A 511 40.16 -21.31 24.08
N GLU A 512 40.38 -20.02 23.85
CA GLU A 512 40.77 -19.09 24.92
C GLU A 512 39.85 -17.85 24.89
N GLY A 513 38.64 -17.97 25.44
CA GLY A 513 37.94 -16.79 25.97
C GLY A 513 36.43 -16.62 25.72
N TYR A 514 35.75 -17.48 24.95
CA TYR A 514 34.30 -17.33 24.74
C TYR A 514 33.54 -18.64 24.89
N GLU A 515 32.71 -18.75 25.93
CA GLU A 515 31.68 -19.78 26.04
C GLU A 515 30.64 -19.57 24.92
N PHE A 516 30.65 -20.46 23.93
CA PHE A 516 29.57 -20.57 22.94
C PHE A 516 28.62 -21.70 23.35
N ASP A 517 27.33 -21.37 23.45
CA ASP A 517 26.25 -22.33 23.67
C ASP A 517 26.12 -23.26 22.45
N ALA A 518 26.06 -24.56 22.69
CA ALA A 518 26.23 -25.64 21.71
C ALA A 518 25.11 -25.83 20.66
N HIS A 519 24.29 -24.80 20.41
CA HIS A 519 23.22 -24.81 19.40
C HIS A 519 23.50 -23.92 18.17
N ASP A 520 24.69 -23.29 18.08
CA ASP A 520 25.10 -22.40 16.97
C ASP A 520 26.27 -22.98 16.10
N THR A 521 26.54 -24.29 16.19
CA THR A 521 27.70 -24.95 15.55
C THR A 521 27.69 -25.04 14.03
N ASP A 522 26.57 -24.76 13.36
CA ASP A 522 26.47 -24.85 11.89
C ASP A 522 26.85 -23.57 11.14
N VAL A 523 27.22 -22.47 11.84
CA VAL A 523 27.56 -21.18 11.20
C VAL A 523 29.08 -20.93 11.11
N SER A 524 29.91 -21.86 11.58
CA SER A 524 31.33 -21.56 11.89
C SER A 524 32.36 -21.90 10.80
N ILE A 525 32.01 -22.54 9.69
CA ILE A 525 33.01 -23.08 8.75
C ILE A 525 33.38 -22.05 7.66
N TYR A 526 32.39 -21.37 7.10
CA TYR A 526 32.57 -20.50 5.93
C TYR A 526 32.80 -19.02 6.30
N ALA A 527 32.34 -18.58 7.47
CA ALA A 527 32.68 -17.27 8.03
C ALA A 527 34.18 -17.18 8.36
N MET A 528 34.77 -18.27 8.89
CA MET A 528 36.21 -18.36 9.13
C MET A 528 37.02 -18.36 7.83
N ALA A 529 36.55 -19.04 6.77
CA ALA A 529 37.18 -18.97 5.46
C ALA A 529 37.14 -17.55 4.86
N ALA A 530 36.03 -16.84 5.08
CA ALA A 530 35.87 -15.46 4.65
C ALA A 530 36.79 -14.50 5.43
N ASP A 531 36.95 -14.68 6.75
CA ASP A 531 37.89 -13.89 7.57
C ASP A 531 39.35 -14.15 7.18
N VAL A 532 39.74 -15.40 6.90
CA VAL A 532 41.09 -15.74 6.39
C VAL A 532 41.37 -15.11 5.02
N ILE A 533 40.35 -14.92 4.18
CA ILE A 533 40.46 -14.24 2.88
C ILE A 533 40.41 -12.71 3.06
N LEU A 534 39.66 -12.19 4.04
CA LEU A 534 39.47 -10.76 4.29
C LEU A 534 40.62 -10.11 5.07
N ASP A 535 41.31 -10.83 5.96
CA ASP A 535 42.47 -10.30 6.70
C ASP A 535 43.63 -9.90 5.77
N ASP A 536 43.79 -10.57 4.62
CA ASP A 536 44.78 -10.19 3.59
C ASP A 536 44.29 -9.04 2.67
N LEU A 537 42.99 -8.75 2.62
CA LEU A 537 42.39 -7.67 1.82
C LEU A 537 42.46 -6.29 2.49
N VAL A 538 42.77 -6.21 3.79
CA VAL A 538 42.85 -4.93 4.54
C VAL A 538 44.25 -4.31 4.52
N VAL A 539 45.26 -4.98 3.96
CA VAL A 539 46.66 -4.50 3.89
C VAL A 539 47.12 -4.13 2.46
N GLN A 540 46.21 -3.93 1.49
CA GLN A 540 46.56 -3.37 0.18
C GLN A 540 45.74 -2.14 -0.22
#